data_AF-A0A7C7AU01-F1
#
_entry.id   AF-A0A7C7AU01-F1
#
_cell.length_a   1.000
_cell.length_b   1.000
_cell.length_c   1.000
_cell.angle_alpha   90.00
_cell.angle_beta   90.00
_cell.angle_gamma   90.00
#
_symmetry.space_group_name_H-M   'P 1'
#
loop_
_entity.id
_entity.type
_entity.pdbx_description
1 polymer ?
#
loop_
_entity_poly.entity_id
_entity_poly.type
_entity_poly.pdbx_seq_one_letter_code
_entity_poly.pdbx_strand_id
1 'polypeptide(L)'
;MGKNNNPLTVQASHSDERIRDFFRFHLMWKDPARIVFYLLSVVALLVGVILLVFARYESAFFSFFIAAAFLITRMVMVKSAVNSLVKKARPPASNYSLTFSDREVVYQDAIREAVYPLDGFKAVHETRKYYFLYLDQTRALIVPKDVLAPEEKEMLDGLLAMAGVKICKLRCK
;
A
#
# COMPACT_ATOMS: atom_id res chain seq x y z
N MET A 1 -29.95 -21.54 -15.65
CA MET A 1 -30.07 -20.81 -14.39
C MET A 1 -29.21 -19.56 -14.50
N GLY A 2 -29.81 -18.43 -14.85
CA GLY A 2 -29.10 -17.15 -14.91
C GLY A 2 -28.80 -16.69 -13.49
N LYS A 3 -27.52 -16.63 -13.11
CA LYS A 3 -27.12 -15.84 -11.95
C LYS A 3 -27.41 -14.39 -12.32
N ASN A 4 -28.17 -13.70 -11.48
CA ASN A 4 -28.23 -12.24 -11.52
C ASN A 4 -26.81 -11.75 -11.24
N ASN A 5 -26.05 -11.48 -12.29
CA ASN A 5 -24.74 -10.84 -12.20
C ASN A 5 -24.99 -9.36 -11.99
N ASN A 6 -25.57 -9.00 -10.84
CA ASN A 6 -25.65 -7.61 -10.45
C ASN A 6 -24.20 -7.15 -10.22
N PRO A 7 -23.73 -6.14 -10.96
CA PRO A 7 -22.38 -5.66 -10.79
C PRO A 7 -22.22 -5.05 -9.40
N LEU A 8 -21.15 -5.42 -8.69
CA LEU A 8 -20.87 -4.87 -7.36
C LEU A 8 -20.45 -3.42 -7.53
N THR A 9 -21.26 -2.48 -7.06
CA THR A 9 -20.93 -1.05 -7.15
C THR A 9 -20.53 -0.53 -5.79
N VAL A 10 -19.27 -0.16 -5.62
CA VAL A 10 -18.73 0.41 -4.38
C VAL A 10 -18.58 1.91 -4.54
N GLN A 11 -19.26 2.69 -3.71
CA GLN A 11 -19.09 4.14 -3.66
C GLN A 11 -18.11 4.53 -2.56
N ALA A 12 -17.20 5.44 -2.88
CA ALA A 12 -16.09 5.77 -2.02
C ALA A 12 -15.62 7.22 -2.27
N SER A 13 -15.04 7.88 -1.28
CA SER A 13 -14.55 9.27 -1.42
C SER A 13 -13.03 9.39 -1.32
N HIS A 14 -12.41 10.28 -2.09
CA HIS A 14 -11.00 10.61 -1.90
C HIS A 14 -10.81 11.44 -0.63
N SER A 15 -10.65 10.78 0.53
CA SER A 15 -10.30 11.45 1.78
C SER A 15 -8.78 11.55 1.97
N ASP A 16 -8.32 12.64 2.59
CA ASP A 16 -6.91 12.85 2.92
C ASP A 16 -6.33 11.70 3.74
N GLU A 17 -7.13 11.13 4.66
CA GLU A 17 -6.72 9.99 5.47
C GLU A 17 -6.46 8.74 4.62
N ARG A 18 -7.32 8.47 3.64
CA ARG A 18 -7.19 7.31 2.75
C ARG A 18 -5.97 7.42 1.84
N ILE A 19 -5.73 8.61 1.30
CA ILE A 19 -4.56 8.89 0.47
C ILE A 19 -3.28 8.77 1.30
N ARG A 20 -3.29 9.30 2.53
CA ARG A 20 -2.19 9.16 3.49
C ARG A 20 -1.92 7.70 3.81
N ASP A 21 -2.96 6.91 4.10
CA ASP A 21 -2.85 5.49 4.40
C ASP A 21 -2.29 4.70 3.21
N PHE A 22 -2.75 5.01 1.98
CA PHE A 22 -2.22 4.42 0.75
C PHE A 22 -0.72 4.72 0.58
N PHE A 23 -0.30 5.98 0.62
CA PHE A 23 1.11 6.34 0.44
C PHE A 23 1.98 5.80 1.57
N ARG A 24 1.47 5.78 2.80
CA ARG A 24 2.18 5.19 3.93
C ARG A 24 2.40 3.70 3.71
N PHE A 25 1.37 2.97 3.32
CA PHE A 25 1.48 1.56 2.98
C PHE A 25 2.47 1.33 1.83
N HIS A 26 2.32 2.10 0.76
CA HIS A 26 3.14 2.01 -0.45
C HIS A 26 4.63 2.23 -0.16
N LEU A 27 4.96 3.33 0.51
CA LEU A 27 6.35 3.72 0.80
C LEU A 27 6.97 2.88 1.93
N MET A 28 6.18 2.39 2.89
CA MET A 28 6.72 1.53 3.95
C MET A 28 7.04 0.12 3.45
N TRP A 29 6.18 -0.45 2.59
CA TRP A 29 6.22 -1.87 2.29
C TRP A 29 6.75 -2.21 0.89
N LYS A 30 6.49 -1.36 -0.11
CA LYS A 30 6.81 -1.66 -1.51
C LYS A 30 8.04 -0.92 -2.03
N ASP A 31 8.46 0.15 -1.36
CA ASP A 31 9.60 0.96 -1.79
C ASP A 31 10.92 0.18 -1.65
N PRO A 32 11.65 -0.09 -2.77
CA PRO A 32 12.92 -0.80 -2.73
C PRO A 32 13.99 -0.07 -1.91
N ALA A 33 13.87 1.25 -1.73
CA ALA A 33 14.78 2.02 -0.88
C ALA A 33 14.81 1.50 0.56
N ARG A 34 13.72 0.88 1.04
CA ARG A 34 13.70 0.20 2.35
C ARG A 34 14.89 -0.76 2.50
N ILE A 35 15.16 -1.58 1.49
CA ILE A 35 16.21 -2.61 1.53
C ILE A 35 17.58 -1.95 1.72
N VAL A 36 17.82 -0.82 1.06
CA VAL A 36 19.08 -0.07 1.16
C VAL A 36 19.31 0.43 2.59
N PHE A 37 18.31 1.08 3.21
CA PHE A 37 18.43 1.56 4.59
C PHE A 37 18.63 0.42 5.60
N TYR A 38 17.93 -0.71 5.40
CA TYR A 38 18.14 -1.89 6.24
C TYR A 38 19.55 -2.48 6.07
N LEU A 39 20.04 -2.58 4.83
CA LEU A 39 21.38 -3.09 4.55
C LEU A 39 22.46 -2.21 5.18
N LEU A 40 22.34 -0.88 5.02
CA LEU A 40 23.26 0.09 5.66
C LEU A 40 23.24 -0.02 7.18
N SER A 41 22.06 -0.19 7.78
CA SER A 41 21.90 -0.40 9.22
C SER A 41 22.56 -1.71 9.68
N VAL A 42 22.36 -2.81 8.96
CA VAL A 42 22.97 -4.12 9.26
C VAL A 42 24.50 -4.06 9.13
N VAL A 43 25.02 -3.43 8.08
CA VAL A 43 26.48 -3.25 7.91
C VAL A 43 27.06 -2.43 9.06
N ALA A 44 26.41 -1.32 9.44
CA ALA A 44 26.84 -0.51 10.58
C ALA A 44 26.78 -1.27 11.92
N LEU A 45 25.79 -2.15 12.11
CA LEU A 45 25.74 -3.05 13.27
C LEU A 45 26.90 -4.04 13.28
N LEU A 46 27.18 -4.70 12.15
CA LEU A 46 28.29 -5.65 12.05
C LEU A 46 29.64 -4.99 12.32
N VAL A 47 29.87 -3.78 11.77
CA VAL A 47 31.06 -2.98 12.05
C VAL A 47 31.17 -2.65 13.55
N GLY A 48 30.06 -2.27 14.19
CA GLY A 48 30.02 -2.00 15.62
C GLY A 48 30.38 -3.23 16.47
N VAL A 49 29.86 -4.41 16.11
CA VAL A 49 30.21 -5.68 16.78
C VAL A 49 31.69 -6.00 16.62
N ILE A 50 32.25 -5.84 15.42
CA ILE A 50 33.67 -6.07 15.16
C ILE A 50 34.53 -5.13 16.03
N LEU A 51 34.19 -3.83 16.06
CA LEU A 51 34.92 -2.84 16.87
C LEU A 51 34.88 -3.13 18.37
N LEU A 52 33.77 -3.72 18.85
CA LEU A 52 33.62 -4.14 20.24
C LEU A 52 34.58 -5.29 20.58
N VAL A 53 34.74 -6.27 19.68
CA VAL A 53 35.72 -7.37 19.84
C VAL A 53 37.15 -6.83 19.95
N PHE A 54 37.48 -5.75 19.23
CA PHE A 54 38.77 -5.07 19.33
C PHE A 54 38.87 -4.06 20.48
N ALA A 55 37.93 -4.07 21.44
CA ALA A 55 37.88 -3.16 22.59
C ALA A 55 37.86 -1.65 22.24
N ARG A 56 37.42 -1.29 21.02
CA ARG A 56 37.27 0.11 20.58
C ARG A 56 35.85 0.61 20.89
N TYR A 57 35.55 0.75 22.17
CA TYR A 57 34.19 1.00 22.65
C TYR A 57 33.56 2.27 22.07
N GLU A 58 34.27 3.40 22.04
CA GLU A 58 33.73 4.65 21.51
C GLU A 58 33.30 4.53 20.03
N SER A 59 34.15 3.92 19.22
CA SER A 59 33.87 3.68 17.80
C SER A 59 32.73 2.66 17.60
N ALA A 60 32.66 1.63 18.45
CA ALA A 60 31.59 0.65 18.42
C ALA A 60 30.22 1.29 18.73
N PHE A 61 30.13 2.09 19.79
CA PHE A 61 28.92 2.82 20.14
C PHE A 61 28.51 3.81 19.07
N PHE A 62 29.46 4.52 18.46
CA PHE A 62 29.17 5.41 17.35
C PHE A 62 28.61 4.64 16.14
N SER A 63 29.14 3.46 15.83
CA SER A 63 28.62 2.61 14.75
C SER A 63 27.19 2.13 15.03
N PHE A 64 26.89 1.74 16.27
CA PHE A 64 25.51 1.39 16.68
C PHE A 64 24.56 2.58 16.61
N PHE A 65 25.03 3.77 17.00
CA PHE A 65 24.27 5.01 16.84
C PHE A 65 23.96 5.28 15.37
N ILE A 66 24.93 5.14 14.46
CA ILE A 66 24.71 5.29 13.01
C ILE A 66 23.68 4.27 12.51
N ALA A 67 23.77 3.01 12.94
CA ALA A 67 22.81 1.99 12.55
C ALA A 67 21.37 2.36 12.94
N ALA A 68 21.17 2.87 14.15
CA ALA A 68 19.88 3.37 14.61
C ALA A 68 19.44 4.63 13.83
N ALA A 69 20.37 5.55 13.56
CA ALA A 69 20.11 6.77 12.81
C ALA A 69 19.63 6.48 11.38
N PHE A 70 20.14 5.44 10.70
CA PHE A 70 19.63 5.03 9.39
C PHE A 70 18.15 4.62 9.44
N LEU A 71 17.76 3.83 10.45
CA LEU A 71 16.37 3.38 10.61
C LEU A 71 15.44 4.55 10.94
N ILE A 72 15.87 5.45 11.84
CA ILE A 72 15.09 6.64 12.22
C ILE A 72 14.94 7.59 11.02
N THR A 73 16.03 7.87 10.31
CA THR A 73 16.02 8.71 9.11
C THR A 73 15.03 8.20 8.08
N ARG A 74 14.97 6.87 7.87
CA ARG A 74 13.99 6.28 6.96
C ARG A 74 12.55 6.52 7.40
N MET A 75 12.23 6.35 8.69
CA MET A 75 10.88 6.62 9.20
C MET A 75 10.49 8.09 8.99
N VAL A 76 11.41 9.02 9.23
CA VAL A 76 11.19 10.46 9.03
C VAL A 76 11.01 10.78 7.54
N MET A 77 11.84 10.23 6.66
CA MET A 77 11.72 10.39 5.21
C MET A 77 10.37 9.91 4.69
N VAL A 78 9.90 8.74 5.12
CA VAL A 78 8.58 8.23 4.73
C VAL A 78 7.49 9.18 5.20
N LYS A 79 7.50 9.61 6.46
CA LYS A 79 6.49 10.55 7.00
C LYS A 79 6.49 11.87 6.23
N SER A 80 7.67 12.40 5.92
CA SER A 80 7.83 13.64 5.14
C SER A 80 7.32 13.48 3.71
N ALA A 81 7.68 12.38 3.04
CA ALA A 81 7.25 12.06 1.69
C ALA A 81 5.72 11.92 1.61
N VAL A 82 5.11 11.17 2.53
CA VAL A 82 3.65 11.03 2.62
C VAL A 82 2.99 12.39 2.78
N ASN A 83 3.47 13.23 3.69
CA ASN A 83 2.90 14.57 3.90
C ASN A 83 3.05 15.45 2.65
N SER A 84 4.18 15.36 1.94
CA SER A 84 4.40 16.09 0.69
C SER A 84 3.45 15.61 -0.42
N LEU A 85 3.31 14.29 -0.58
CA LEU A 85 2.46 13.69 -1.60
C LEU A 85 0.98 13.97 -1.36
N VAL A 86 0.50 13.90 -0.12
CA VAL A 86 -0.88 14.27 0.24
C VAL A 86 -1.13 15.75 -0.10
N LYS A 87 -0.20 16.65 0.26
CA LYS A 87 -0.30 18.08 -0.07
C LYS A 87 -0.32 18.35 -1.58
N LYS A 88 0.44 17.58 -2.36
CA LYS A 88 0.49 17.69 -3.83
C LYS A 88 -0.74 17.09 -4.49
N ALA A 89 -1.25 15.99 -3.96
CA ALA A 89 -2.39 15.30 -4.51
C ALA A 89 -3.65 16.18 -4.40
N ARG A 90 -3.89 16.79 -3.21
CA ARG A 90 -5.05 17.64 -2.87
C ARG A 90 -6.22 17.41 -3.84
N PRO A 91 -6.74 16.16 -3.97
CA PRO A 91 -7.87 15.98 -4.83
C PRO A 91 -9.01 16.80 -4.19
N PRO A 92 -9.80 17.53 -4.98
CA PRO A 92 -11.10 17.96 -4.48
C PRO A 92 -11.76 16.70 -3.91
N ALA A 93 -12.42 16.79 -2.77
CA ALA A 93 -13.10 15.65 -2.14
C ALA A 93 -14.16 15.12 -3.11
N SER A 94 -13.74 14.27 -4.05
CA SER A 94 -14.54 13.76 -5.13
C SER A 94 -14.90 12.34 -4.79
N ASN A 95 -16.18 12.07 -4.94
CA ASN A 95 -16.72 10.73 -4.79
C ASN A 95 -16.41 9.99 -6.09
N TYR A 96 -15.92 8.77 -5.95
CA TYR A 96 -15.72 7.84 -7.03
C TYR A 96 -16.53 6.57 -6.77
N SER A 97 -17.00 5.94 -7.84
CA SER A 97 -17.59 4.61 -7.82
C SER A 97 -16.66 3.61 -8.49
N LEU A 98 -16.66 2.39 -7.96
CA LEU A 98 -16.00 1.24 -8.52
C LEU A 98 -17.05 0.17 -8.78
N THR A 99 -17.31 -0.10 -10.05
CA THR A 99 -18.27 -1.10 -10.47
C THR A 99 -17.52 -2.34 -10.95
N PHE A 100 -17.60 -3.42 -10.17
CA PHE A 100 -16.98 -4.70 -10.49
C PHE A 100 -17.98 -5.58 -11.24
N SER A 101 -17.57 -6.01 -12.43
CA SER A 101 -18.24 -7.02 -13.24
C SER A 101 -17.36 -8.26 -13.34
N ASP A 102 -17.85 -9.32 -14.00
CA ASP A 102 -17.11 -10.59 -14.12
C ASP A 102 -15.76 -10.46 -14.87
N ARG A 103 -15.61 -9.44 -15.71
CA ARG A 103 -14.44 -9.25 -16.60
C ARG A 103 -13.70 -7.94 -16.39
N GLU A 104 -14.36 -6.93 -15.85
CA GLU A 104 -13.82 -5.58 -15.78
C GLU A 104 -14.26 -4.83 -14.52
N VAL A 105 -13.44 -3.85 -14.15
CA VAL A 105 -13.68 -2.91 -13.07
C VAL A 105 -13.78 -1.52 -13.70
N VAL A 106 -14.94 -0.91 -13.59
CA VAL A 106 -15.17 0.47 -14.05
C VAL A 106 -14.95 1.41 -12.88
N TYR A 107 -13.97 2.29 -13.01
CA TYR A 107 -13.76 3.42 -12.12
C TYR A 107 -14.45 4.64 -12.71
N GLN A 108 -15.31 5.28 -11.93
CA GLN A 108 -15.97 6.52 -12.34
C GLN A 108 -15.82 7.57 -11.25
N ASP A 109 -15.38 8.75 -11.64
CA ASP A 109 -15.27 9.95 -10.81
C ASP A 109 -16.01 11.09 -11.52
N ALA A 110 -16.21 12.22 -10.85
CA ALA A 110 -16.93 13.38 -11.40
C ALA A 110 -16.35 13.91 -12.73
N ILE A 111 -15.10 13.59 -13.04
CA ILE A 111 -14.37 14.13 -14.20
C ILE A 111 -14.05 13.05 -15.23
N ARG A 112 -13.93 11.77 -14.83
CA ARG A 112 -13.38 10.71 -15.68
C ARG A 112 -13.99 9.36 -15.37
N GLU A 113 -14.16 8.58 -16.44
CA GLU A 113 -14.46 7.15 -16.40
C GLU A 113 -13.27 6.39 -16.97
N ALA A 114 -12.89 5.28 -16.32
CA ALA A 114 -11.80 4.43 -16.72
C ALA A 114 -12.18 2.96 -16.50
N VAL A 115 -11.98 2.14 -17.53
CA VAL A 115 -12.28 0.71 -17.50
C VAL A 115 -10.99 -0.08 -17.40
N TYR A 116 -10.93 -1.00 -16.44
CA TYR A 116 -9.77 -1.84 -16.20
C TYR A 116 -10.17 -3.32 -16.26
N PRO A 117 -9.53 -4.14 -17.10
CA PRO A 117 -9.84 -5.56 -17.14
C PRO A 117 -9.34 -6.25 -15.86
N LEU A 118 -10.09 -7.21 -15.33
CA LEU A 118 -9.79 -7.85 -14.04
C LEU A 118 -8.48 -8.66 -14.07
N ASP A 119 -8.12 -9.21 -15.22
CA ASP A 119 -6.85 -9.90 -15.45
C ASP A 119 -5.65 -8.94 -15.52
N GLY A 120 -5.88 -7.64 -15.68
CA GLY A 120 -4.86 -6.60 -15.77
C GLY A 120 -4.24 -6.20 -14.43
N PHE A 121 -4.81 -6.62 -13.29
CA PHE A 121 -4.27 -6.29 -11.98
C PHE A 121 -3.02 -7.11 -11.64
N LYS A 122 -1.90 -6.44 -11.41
CA LYS A 122 -0.62 -7.09 -11.08
C LYS A 122 -0.61 -7.73 -9.70
N ALA A 123 -1.28 -7.09 -8.73
CA ALA A 123 -1.34 -7.57 -7.36
C ALA A 123 -2.51 -6.93 -6.61
N VAL A 124 -3.12 -7.70 -5.70
CA VAL A 124 -4.08 -7.17 -4.73
C VAL A 124 -3.50 -7.29 -3.33
N HIS A 125 -3.40 -6.17 -2.63
CA HIS A 125 -2.97 -6.15 -1.25
C HIS A 125 -4.16 -5.86 -0.33
N GLU A 126 -4.45 -6.81 0.55
CA GLU A 126 -5.48 -6.66 1.57
C GLU A 126 -4.85 -6.12 2.86
N THR A 127 -5.37 -4.99 3.34
CA THR A 127 -5.06 -4.43 4.67
C THR A 127 -6.28 -4.50 5.59
N ARG A 128 -6.14 -4.08 6.86
CA ARG A 128 -7.28 -4.07 7.80
C ARG A 128 -8.44 -3.20 7.33
N LYS A 129 -8.16 -2.07 6.66
CA LYS A 129 -9.16 -1.08 6.26
C LYS A 129 -9.46 -1.05 4.76
N TYR A 130 -8.54 -1.49 3.92
CA TYR A 130 -8.63 -1.30 2.47
C TYR A 130 -8.18 -2.53 1.70
N TYR A 131 -8.74 -2.73 0.51
CA TYR A 131 -8.12 -3.48 -0.57
C TYR A 131 -7.44 -2.51 -1.53
N PHE A 132 -6.17 -2.78 -1.85
CA PHE A 132 -5.40 -2.03 -2.83
C PHE A 132 -5.20 -2.89 -4.09
N LEU A 133 -5.91 -2.57 -5.16
CA LEU A 133 -5.82 -3.27 -6.44
C LEU A 133 -4.81 -2.54 -7.33
N TYR A 134 -3.60 -3.08 -7.47
CA TYR A 134 -2.53 -2.43 -8.21
C TYR A 134 -2.65 -2.68 -9.70
N LEU A 135 -2.86 -1.59 -10.45
CA LEU A 135 -2.75 -1.56 -11.90
C LEU A 135 -1.27 -1.61 -12.32
N ASP A 136 -0.44 -0.85 -11.60
CA ASP A 136 0.99 -0.71 -11.90
C ASP A 136 1.85 -0.69 -10.63
N GLN A 137 3.15 -0.45 -10.81
CA GLN A 137 4.05 -0.29 -9.68
C GLN A 137 3.65 0.87 -8.78
N THR A 138 3.08 1.96 -9.32
CA THR A 138 2.79 3.22 -8.61
C THR A 138 1.31 3.55 -8.47
N ARG A 139 0.42 2.88 -9.22
CA ARG A 139 -1.02 3.17 -9.27
C ARG A 139 -1.82 2.00 -8.72
N ALA A 140 -2.79 2.30 -7.86
CA ALA A 140 -3.74 1.33 -7.34
C ALA A 140 -5.13 1.93 -7.18
N LEU A 141 -6.15 1.10 -7.38
CA LEU A 141 -7.52 1.40 -6.97
C LEU A 141 -7.67 1.05 -5.49
N ILE A 142 -8.33 1.93 -4.74
CA ILE A 142 -8.53 1.78 -3.30
C ILE A 142 -9.99 1.45 -3.06
N VAL A 143 -10.25 0.27 -2.49
CA VAL A 143 -11.59 -0.15 -2.05
C VAL A 143 -11.62 -0.15 -0.53
N PRO A 144 -12.38 0.75 0.10
CA PRO A 144 -12.57 0.76 1.54
C PRO A 144 -13.43 -0.43 1.97
N LYS A 145 -13.10 -1.05 3.10
CA LYS A 145 -13.84 -2.20 3.64
C LYS A 145 -15.04 -1.80 4.48
N ASP A 146 -15.03 -0.57 5.00
CA ASP A 146 -16.10 0.02 5.80
C ASP A 146 -17.37 0.30 4.99
N VAL A 147 -17.25 0.43 3.67
CA VAL A 147 -18.39 0.63 2.76
C VAL A 147 -18.95 -0.68 2.19
N LEU A 148 -18.30 -1.82 2.47
CA LEU A 148 -18.70 -3.14 1.97
C LEU A 148 -19.47 -3.90 3.06
N ALA A 149 -20.66 -4.40 2.72
CA ALA A 149 -21.34 -5.40 3.52
C ALA A 149 -20.57 -6.74 3.52
N PRO A 150 -20.78 -7.62 4.52
CA PRO A 150 -20.12 -8.93 4.55
C PRO A 150 -20.33 -9.77 3.27
N GLU A 151 -21.53 -9.72 2.71
CA GLU A 151 -21.91 -10.42 1.47
C GLU A 151 -21.17 -9.84 0.24
N GLU A 152 -21.09 -8.52 0.15
CA GLU A 152 -20.37 -7.82 -0.92
C GLU A 152 -18.87 -8.09 -0.87
N LYS A 153 -18.33 -8.23 0.34
CA LYS A 153 -16.93 -8.60 0.56
C LYS A 153 -16.65 -10.02 0.06
N GLU A 154 -17.52 -10.99 0.36
CA GLU A 154 -17.41 -12.35 -0.18
C GLU A 154 -17.53 -12.36 -1.70
N MET A 155 -18.42 -11.54 -2.25
CA MET A 155 -18.58 -11.39 -3.70
C MET A 155 -17.31 -10.82 -4.34
N LEU A 156 -16.71 -9.78 -3.75
CA LEU A 156 -15.45 -9.19 -4.22
C LEU A 156 -14.29 -10.19 -4.14
N ASP A 157 -14.13 -10.88 -3.00
CA ASP A 157 -13.09 -11.89 -2.83
C ASP A 157 -13.26 -13.03 -3.86
N GLY A 158 -14.51 -13.40 -4.17
CA GLY A 158 -14.85 -14.37 -5.22
C GLY A 158 -14.49 -13.90 -6.62
N LEU A 159 -14.82 -12.66 -6.99
CA LEU A 159 -14.48 -12.07 -8.30
C LEU A 159 -12.96 -12.01 -8.50
N LEU A 160 -12.22 -11.58 -7.47
CA LEU A 160 -10.75 -11.51 -7.52
C LEU A 160 -10.11 -12.91 -7.63
N ALA A 161 -10.69 -13.92 -6.97
CA ALA A 161 -10.23 -15.30 -7.07
C ALA A 161 -10.49 -15.89 -8.48
N MET A 162 -11.65 -15.61 -9.07
CA MET A 162 -11.98 -16.07 -10.44
C MET A 162 -11.05 -15.46 -11.50
N ALA A 163 -10.64 -14.21 -11.31
CA ALA A 163 -9.68 -13.55 -12.18
C ALA A 163 -8.23 -14.06 -12.02
N GLY A 164 -7.98 -15.02 -11.12
CA GLY A 164 -6.63 -15.56 -10.87
C GLY A 164 -5.69 -14.57 -10.17
N VAL A 165 -6.21 -13.47 -9.62
CA VAL A 165 -5.41 -12.44 -8.99
C VAL A 165 -5.03 -12.87 -7.58
N LYS A 166 -3.72 -12.97 -7.31
CA LYS A 166 -3.23 -13.35 -5.98
C LYS A 166 -3.49 -12.23 -4.97
N ILE A 167 -4.30 -12.55 -3.96
CA ILE A 167 -4.55 -11.65 -2.82
C ILE A 167 -3.45 -11.86 -1.77
N CYS A 168 -2.59 -10.87 -1.60
CA CYS A 168 -1.60 -10.84 -0.53
C CYS A 168 -2.23 -10.23 0.73
N LYS A 169 -2.55 -11.09 1.71
CA LYS A 169 -3.05 -10.66 3.02
C LYS A 169 -1.90 -10.15 3.88
N LEU A 170 -1.79 -8.83 4.03
CA LEU A 170 -0.88 -8.23 4.98
C LEU A 170 -1.59 -8.12 6.33
N ARG A 171 -1.38 -9.13 7.19
CA ARG A 171 -1.72 -9.03 8.63
C ARG A 171 -0.80 -7.97 9.25
N CYS A 172 -1.22 -6.70 9.21
CA CYS A 172 -0.69 -5.70 10.13
C CYS A 172 -1.35 -5.93 11.50
N LYS A 173 -0.58 -6.45 12.47
CA LYS A 173 -0.88 -6.32 13.90
C LYS A 173 -0.52 -4.92 14.35
#